data_AF-A0ABD6DGI2-F1
#
_entry.id   AF-A0ABD6DGI2-F1
#
_cell.length_a   1.000
_cell.length_b   1.000
_cell.length_c   1.000
_cell.angle_alpha   90.00
_cell.angle_beta   90.00
_cell.angle_gamma   90.00
#
_symmetry.space_group_name_H-M   'P 1'
#
loop_
_entity.id
_entity.type
_entity.pdbx_description
1 polymer ?
#
loop_
_entity_poly.entity_id
_entity_poly.type
_entity_poly.pdbx_seq_one_letter_code
_entity_poly.pdbx_strand_id
1 'polypeptide(L)'
;IRPKAGSEEGISPHLGPQTVAIGTFRSSTQERPDLTNYGSLQELQHAASMAKSRYMTFAPHNPNSGISTAAGLHLCAGIENLEVLEHMSRDVPWGDEIIKHDFEVTDGTIEVPDKPGLGVEFDAEAAKQYPGEPKDSHSLFDEAGALKRP
;
A
#
# COMPACT_ATOMS: atom_id res chain seq x y z
N ILE A 1 -6.16 -8.84 -9.50
CA ILE A 1 -5.97 -10.31 -9.49
C ILE A 1 -6.89 -10.86 -8.39
N ARG A 2 -7.85 -11.75 -8.71
CA ARG A 2 -8.70 -12.34 -7.66
C ARG A 2 -7.84 -13.36 -6.88
N PRO A 3 -7.86 -13.37 -5.54
CA PRO A 3 -7.40 -14.55 -4.83
C PRO A 3 -8.29 -15.72 -5.26
N LYS A 4 -7.71 -16.88 -5.59
CA LYS A 4 -8.51 -18.07 -5.87
C LYS A 4 -9.33 -18.38 -4.62
N ALA A 5 -10.65 -18.30 -4.75
CA ALA A 5 -11.59 -18.87 -3.78
C ALA A 5 -11.39 -20.39 -3.82
N GLY A 6 -10.59 -20.90 -2.88
CA GLY A 6 -10.10 -22.27 -2.89
C GLY A 6 -10.03 -22.89 -1.50
N SER A 7 -10.89 -22.44 -0.58
CA SER A 7 -11.28 -23.11 0.68
C SER A 7 -12.22 -22.15 1.38
N GLU A 8 -13.27 -22.64 2.05
CA GLU A 8 -14.16 -21.81 2.89
C GLU A 8 -13.44 -21.21 4.12
N GLU A 9 -12.14 -21.44 4.24
CA GLU A 9 -11.25 -20.75 5.17
C GLU A 9 -10.77 -19.45 4.54
N GLY A 10 -11.20 -18.32 5.10
CA GLY A 10 -10.71 -17.01 4.71
C GLY A 10 -9.18 -16.96 4.69
N ILE A 11 -8.60 -16.29 3.70
CA ILE A 11 -7.16 -16.05 3.66
C ILE A 11 -6.80 -15.29 4.94
N SER A 12 -6.07 -15.95 5.84
CA SER A 12 -5.47 -15.27 6.97
C SER A 12 -4.58 -14.15 6.41
N PRO A 13 -4.75 -12.90 6.85
CA PRO A 13 -3.94 -11.77 6.35
C PRO A 13 -2.45 -11.96 6.65
N HIS A 14 -2.14 -12.87 7.59
CA HIS A 14 -0.82 -13.41 7.87
C HIS A 14 -0.82 -14.91 7.57
N LEU A 15 -0.27 -15.30 6.42
CA LEU A 15 -0.04 -16.71 6.08
C LEU A 15 1.28 -17.25 6.69
N GLY A 16 2.05 -16.39 7.35
CA GLY A 16 3.29 -16.62 8.08
C GLY A 16 3.79 -15.33 8.74
N PRO A 17 4.86 -15.36 9.56
CA PRO A 17 5.38 -14.18 10.25
C PRO A 17 5.92 -13.09 9.31
N GLN A 18 6.09 -13.38 8.02
CA GLN A 18 6.68 -12.46 7.04
C GLN A 18 5.87 -12.36 5.74
N THR A 19 4.58 -12.70 5.75
CA THR A 19 3.76 -12.67 4.52
C THR A 19 2.55 -11.77 4.71
N VAL A 20 2.34 -10.82 3.80
CA VAL A 20 1.23 -9.85 3.84
C VAL A 20 0.27 -10.11 2.67
N ALA A 21 -1.00 -10.31 2.98
CA ALA A 21 -2.04 -10.43 1.97
C ALA A 21 -2.30 -9.08 1.26
N ILE A 22 -2.32 -9.10 -0.08
CA ILE A 22 -2.65 -7.93 -0.89
C ILE A 22 -4.02 -8.06 -1.56
N GLY A 23 -4.73 -6.95 -1.73
CA GLY A 23 -6.05 -7.02 -2.36
C GLY A 23 -6.80 -5.70 -2.43
N THR A 24 -8.04 -5.80 -2.92
CA THR A 24 -9.00 -4.70 -2.98
C THR A 24 -9.97 -4.80 -1.80
N PHE A 25 -10.35 -3.65 -1.24
CA PHE A 25 -11.23 -3.53 -0.08
C PHE A 25 -12.57 -4.28 -0.23
N ARG A 26 -13.05 -4.89 0.86
CA ARG A 26 -14.29 -5.69 0.84
C ARG A 26 -15.33 -5.23 1.87
N SER A 27 -14.91 -4.60 2.96
CA SER A 27 -15.80 -4.19 4.07
C SER A 27 -16.02 -2.68 4.13
N SER A 28 -17.21 -2.26 4.58
CA SER A 28 -17.53 -0.87 4.92
C SER A 28 -17.09 -0.48 6.34
N THR A 29 -16.72 -1.45 7.19
CA THR A 29 -16.31 -1.23 8.59
C THR A 29 -14.80 -1.39 8.76
N GLN A 30 -14.05 -0.65 7.94
CA GLN A 30 -12.60 -0.79 7.77
C GLN A 30 -11.97 0.61 7.78
N GLU A 31 -11.00 0.84 8.67
CA GLU A 31 -10.16 2.05 8.65
C GLU A 31 -9.18 1.99 7.48
N ARG A 32 -9.20 3.00 6.60
CA ARG A 32 -8.37 3.05 5.38
C ARG A 32 -7.48 4.28 5.34
N PRO A 33 -6.53 4.41 6.27
CA PRO A 33 -5.60 5.52 6.23
C PRO A 33 -4.63 5.35 5.07
N ASP A 34 -4.28 6.46 4.44
CA ASP A 34 -3.27 6.50 3.39
C ASP A 34 -1.87 6.46 4.00
N LEU A 35 -1.05 5.50 3.56
CA LEU A 35 0.30 5.30 4.12
C LEU A 35 1.17 6.56 4.07
N THR A 36 1.05 7.34 3.01
CA THR A 36 1.90 8.51 2.75
C THR A 36 1.33 9.81 3.31
N ASN A 37 0.02 9.87 3.57
CA ASN A 37 -0.65 11.10 4.00
C ASN A 37 -1.07 11.09 5.47
N TYR A 38 -0.94 9.97 6.19
CA TYR A 38 -1.37 9.87 7.59
C TYR A 38 -0.39 10.50 8.59
N GLY A 39 0.86 10.73 8.19
CA GLY A 39 1.91 11.33 9.02
C GLY A 39 3.13 10.43 9.14
N SER A 40 3.04 9.37 9.95
CA SER A 40 4.13 8.42 10.18
C SER A 40 3.64 6.98 10.32
N LEU A 41 4.56 6.02 10.13
CA LEU A 41 4.27 4.59 10.38
C LEU A 41 3.87 4.31 11.83
N GLN A 42 4.41 5.09 12.77
CA GLN A 42 4.07 4.96 14.19
C GLN A 42 2.64 5.43 14.47
N GLU A 43 2.20 6.52 13.85
CA GLU A 43 0.80 6.98 13.94
C GLU A 43 -0.15 5.99 13.29
N LEU A 44 0.22 5.40 12.16
CA LEU A 44 -0.56 4.33 11.52
C LEU A 44 -0.68 3.10 12.41
N GLN A 45 0.40 2.68 13.08
CA GLN A 45 0.38 1.56 14.02
C GLN A 45 -0.51 1.88 15.24
N HIS A 46 -0.47 3.12 15.72
CA HIS A 46 -1.37 3.58 16.78
C HIS A 46 -2.83 3.56 16.33
N ALA A 47 -3.13 4.05 15.12
CA ALA A 47 -4.47 4.01 14.54
C ALA A 47 -4.97 2.57 14.37
N ALA A 48 -4.12 1.65 13.93
CA ALA A 48 -4.44 0.23 13.84
C ALA A 48 -4.81 -0.35 15.22
N SER A 49 -4.07 0.01 16.26
CA SER A 49 -4.35 -0.39 17.65
C SER A 49 -5.68 0.17 18.16
N MET A 50 -6.01 1.42 17.81
CA MET A 50 -7.29 2.03 18.13
C MET A 50 -8.45 1.36 17.39
N ALA A 51 -8.28 1.05 16.11
CA ALA A 51 -9.26 0.32 15.31
C ALA A 51 -9.50 -1.09 15.89
N LYS A 52 -8.43 -1.78 16.27
CA LYS A 52 -8.49 -3.09 16.94
C LYS A 52 -9.34 -3.05 18.20
N SER A 53 -9.20 -2.00 19.02
CA SER A 53 -10.01 -1.82 20.24
C SER A 53 -11.52 -1.71 19.98
N ARG A 54 -11.90 -1.35 18.75
CA ARG A 54 -13.28 -1.21 18.27
C ARG A 54 -13.73 -2.39 17.41
N TYR A 55 -12.98 -3.49 17.40
CA TYR A 55 -13.23 -4.66 16.55
C TYR A 55 -13.28 -4.31 15.04
N MET A 56 -12.56 -3.26 14.64
CA MET A 56 -12.40 -2.89 13.25
C MET A 56 -11.11 -3.48 12.70
N THR A 57 -11.19 -3.94 11.46
CA THR A 57 -10.02 -4.34 10.69
C THR A 57 -9.22 -3.12 10.24
N PHE A 58 -8.01 -3.32 9.72
CA PHE A 58 -7.09 -2.30 9.20
C PHE A 58 -6.66 -2.63 7.75
N ALA A 59 -6.83 -1.71 6.81
CA ALA A 59 -6.55 -1.92 5.39
C ALA A 59 -5.96 -0.64 4.81
N PRO A 60 -4.63 -0.46 4.93
CA PRO A 60 -3.97 0.76 4.49
C PRO A 60 -4.23 1.04 3.01
N HIS A 61 -4.58 2.29 2.71
CA HIS A 61 -4.65 2.80 1.34
C HIS A 61 -3.23 3.09 0.86
N ASN A 62 -2.90 2.55 -0.31
CA ASN A 62 -1.58 2.60 -0.91
C ASN A 62 -1.70 2.61 -2.45
N PRO A 63 -2.04 3.76 -3.05
CA PRO A 63 -2.08 3.94 -4.50
C PRO A 63 -0.66 4.13 -5.08
N ASN A 64 0.37 3.96 -4.25
CA ASN A 64 1.76 4.20 -4.56
C ASN A 64 2.53 2.88 -4.67
N SER A 65 3.70 2.92 -5.28
CA SER A 65 4.61 1.78 -5.48
C SER A 65 5.92 1.95 -4.70
N GLY A 66 6.83 0.97 -4.83
CA GLY A 66 8.19 1.05 -4.31
C GLY A 66 8.26 1.27 -2.80
N ILE A 67 8.71 2.46 -2.37
CA ILE A 67 8.93 2.82 -0.96
C ILE A 67 7.64 2.71 -0.14
N SER A 68 6.53 3.20 -0.67
CA SER A 68 5.24 3.19 0.06
C SER A 68 4.76 1.76 0.30
N THR A 69 4.91 0.89 -0.70
CA THR A 69 4.59 -0.53 -0.57
C THR A 69 5.52 -1.20 0.46
N ALA A 70 6.83 -0.94 0.40
CA ALA A 70 7.79 -1.48 1.37
C ALA A 70 7.43 -1.11 2.82
N ALA A 71 7.14 0.16 3.05
CA ALA A 71 6.74 0.68 4.34
C ALA A 71 5.41 0.07 4.81
N GLY A 72 4.46 -0.09 3.88
CA GLY A 72 3.20 -0.78 4.12
C GLY A 72 3.40 -2.24 4.54
N LEU A 73 4.29 -2.98 3.90
CA LEU A 73 4.60 -4.38 4.24
C LEU A 73 5.12 -4.50 5.67
N HIS A 74 6.09 -3.67 6.05
CA HIS A 74 6.64 -3.64 7.41
C HIS A 74 5.60 -3.27 8.46
N LEU A 75 4.76 -2.26 8.19
CA LEU A 75 3.65 -1.91 9.08
C LEU A 75 2.67 -3.07 9.22
N CYS A 76 2.27 -3.67 8.09
CA CYS A 76 1.30 -4.75 8.03
C CYS A 76 1.80 -5.98 8.80
N ALA A 77 3.09 -6.30 8.72
CA ALA A 77 3.71 -7.38 9.50
C ALA A 77 3.59 -7.18 11.02
N GLY A 78 3.54 -5.92 11.48
CA GLY A 78 3.52 -5.55 12.89
C GLY A 78 2.14 -5.29 13.49
N ILE A 79 1.05 -5.50 12.74
CA ILE A 79 -0.33 -5.30 13.22
C ILE A 79 -1.13 -6.60 13.13
N GLU A 80 -2.06 -6.81 14.06
CA GLU A 80 -2.81 -8.08 14.16
C GLU A 80 -4.21 -8.02 13.53
N ASN A 81 -4.76 -6.83 13.34
CA ASN A 81 -6.11 -6.63 12.78
C ASN A 81 -6.08 -6.25 11.29
N LEU A 82 -5.03 -6.61 10.57
CA LEU A 82 -4.92 -6.40 9.12
C LEU A 82 -6.06 -7.13 8.39
N GLU A 83 -6.65 -6.51 7.36
CA GLU A 83 -7.53 -7.19 6.40
C GLU A 83 -6.76 -7.48 5.11
N VAL A 84 -6.26 -6.43 4.46
CA VAL A 84 -5.43 -6.49 3.25
C VAL A 84 -4.59 -5.22 3.13
N LEU A 85 -3.42 -5.31 2.51
CA LEU A 85 -2.69 -4.15 2.02
C LEU A 85 -3.12 -3.85 0.58
N GLU A 86 -3.50 -2.61 0.29
CA GLU A 86 -3.69 -2.20 -1.10
C GLU A 86 -2.33 -2.23 -1.84
N HIS A 87 -2.34 -2.81 -3.03
CA HIS A 87 -1.14 -2.91 -3.86
C HIS A 87 -1.48 -2.61 -5.31
N MET A 88 -0.74 -1.64 -5.87
CA MET A 88 -0.87 -1.26 -7.26
C MET A 88 -0.10 -2.22 -8.16
N SER A 89 -0.82 -3.16 -8.77
CA SER A 89 -0.25 -4.13 -9.73
C SER A 89 0.26 -3.52 -11.04
N ARG A 90 0.01 -2.23 -11.28
CA ARG A 90 0.48 -1.50 -12.46
C ARG A 90 1.01 -0.16 -12.01
N ASP A 91 2.28 0.06 -12.29
CA ASP A 91 2.93 1.34 -12.12
C ASP A 91 3.56 1.77 -13.45
N VAL A 92 4.22 2.92 -13.46
CA VAL A 92 5.04 3.39 -14.56
C VAL A 92 6.17 2.39 -14.87
N PRO A 93 6.48 2.12 -16.15
CA PRO A 93 7.48 1.10 -16.52
C PRO A 93 8.88 1.33 -15.95
N TRP A 94 9.21 2.58 -15.62
CA TRP A 94 10.49 3.02 -15.09
C TRP A 94 10.52 3.10 -13.54
N GLY A 95 9.43 2.77 -12.85
CA GLY A 95 9.34 2.92 -11.39
C GLY A 95 10.41 2.12 -10.66
N ASP A 96 10.62 0.88 -11.09
CA ASP A 96 11.60 -0.05 -10.52
C ASP A 96 13.05 0.32 -10.86
N GLU A 97 13.28 1.19 -11.87
CA GLU A 97 14.60 1.76 -12.14
C GLU A 97 14.99 2.77 -11.05
N ILE A 98 14.01 3.48 -10.47
CA ILE A 98 14.20 4.46 -9.41
C ILE A 98 14.21 3.80 -8.04
N ILE A 99 13.25 2.91 -7.76
CA ILE A 99 13.14 2.18 -6.50
C ILE A 99 13.40 0.70 -6.74
N LYS A 100 14.61 0.26 -6.41
CA LYS A 100 14.98 -1.16 -6.54
C LYS A 100 14.45 -1.92 -5.34
N HIS A 101 13.74 -3.00 -5.59
CA HIS A 101 13.16 -3.89 -4.59
C HIS A 101 13.06 -5.32 -5.09
N ASP A 102 12.95 -6.27 -4.16
CA ASP A 102 12.82 -7.70 -4.48
C ASP A 102 11.39 -8.23 -4.25
N PHE A 103 10.39 -7.34 -4.18
CA PHE A 103 9.02 -7.73 -3.87
C PHE A 103 8.41 -8.49 -5.04
N GLU A 104 7.92 -9.69 -4.76
CA GLU A 104 7.17 -10.49 -5.72
C GLU A 104 5.78 -10.80 -5.18
N VAL A 105 4.78 -10.63 -6.05
CA VAL A 105 3.42 -11.05 -5.76
C VAL A 105 3.30 -12.54 -6.07
N THR A 106 3.18 -13.37 -5.02
CA THR A 106 2.96 -14.81 -5.15
C THR A 106 1.63 -15.16 -4.50
N ASP A 107 0.71 -15.80 -5.24
CA ASP A 107 -0.60 -16.23 -4.75
C ASP A 107 -1.45 -15.16 -4.02
N GLY A 108 -1.25 -13.89 -4.37
CA GLY A 108 -1.98 -12.76 -3.76
C GLY A 108 -1.38 -12.26 -2.44
N THR A 109 -0.13 -12.64 -2.16
CA THR A 109 0.63 -12.13 -1.03
C THR A 109 1.97 -11.57 -1.49
N ILE A 110 2.59 -10.79 -0.61
CA ILE A 110 3.97 -10.30 -0.77
C ILE A 110 4.73 -10.64 0.51
N GLU A 111 5.96 -11.13 0.36
CA GLU A 111 6.88 -11.34 1.48
C GLU A 111 7.43 -10.01 1.99
N VAL A 112 7.52 -9.89 3.31
CA VAL A 112 8.06 -8.72 3.98
C VAL A 112 9.58 -8.72 3.75
N PRO A 113 10.16 -7.59 3.33
CA PRO A 113 11.59 -7.51 3.04
C PRO A 113 12.42 -7.69 4.32
N ASP A 114 13.48 -8.49 4.26
CA ASP A 114 14.33 -8.81 5.41
C ASP A 114 15.62 -7.97 5.49
N LYS A 115 15.95 -7.24 4.42
CA LYS A 115 17.10 -6.33 4.36
C LYS A 115 16.92 -5.17 5.33
N PRO A 116 18.03 -4.62 5.90
CA PRO A 116 17.96 -3.49 6.84
C PRO A 116 17.15 -2.29 6.32
N GLY A 117 16.42 -1.63 7.22
CA GLY A 117 15.55 -0.51 6.87
C GLY A 117 14.25 -1.00 6.22
N LEU A 118 13.83 -0.36 5.13
CA LEU A 118 12.62 -0.76 4.39
C LEU A 118 12.87 -1.90 3.39
N GLY A 119 14.13 -2.28 3.16
CA GLY A 119 14.51 -3.28 2.16
C GLY A 119 14.37 -2.83 0.70
N VAL A 120 14.43 -1.52 0.46
CA VAL A 120 14.46 -0.90 -0.88
C VAL A 120 15.66 0.02 -1.03
N GLU A 121 16.07 0.26 -2.27
CA GLU A 121 17.14 1.18 -2.61
C GLU A 121 16.63 2.27 -3.57
N PHE A 122 16.97 3.53 -3.30
CA PHE A 122 16.63 4.67 -4.15
C PHE A 122 17.81 5.04 -5.05
N ASP A 123 17.61 5.00 -6.36
CA ASP A 123 18.58 5.42 -7.36
C ASP A 123 18.33 6.88 -7.79
N ALA A 124 19.11 7.79 -7.19
CA ALA A 124 18.98 9.22 -7.46
C ALA A 124 19.36 9.60 -8.91
N GLU A 125 20.23 8.84 -9.57
CA GLU A 125 20.62 9.14 -10.95
C GLU A 125 19.56 8.66 -11.94
N ALA A 126 18.93 7.51 -11.68
CA ALA A 126 17.75 7.08 -12.43
C ALA A 126 16.59 8.09 -12.26
N ALA A 127 16.34 8.55 -11.03
CA ALA A 127 15.28 9.53 -10.75
C ALA A 127 15.41 10.83 -11.58
N LYS A 128 16.64 11.30 -11.81
CA LYS A 128 16.90 12.50 -12.64
C LYS A 128 16.52 12.33 -14.11
N GLN A 129 16.45 11.10 -14.61
CA GLN A 129 16.05 10.82 -16.00
C GLN A 129 14.53 10.93 -16.21
N TYR A 130 13.76 10.92 -15.11
CA TYR A 130 12.29 10.93 -15.12
C TYR A 130 11.76 12.11 -14.29
N PRO A 131 11.99 13.36 -14.71
CA PRO A 131 11.49 14.52 -13.98
C PRO A 131 9.96 14.50 -13.90
N GLY A 132 9.42 14.88 -12.74
CA GLY A 132 7.99 14.98 -12.52
C GLY A 132 7.38 16.08 -13.38
N GLU A 133 6.46 15.70 -14.26
CA GLU A 133 5.66 16.66 -15.03
C GLU A 133 4.49 17.17 -14.18
N PRO A 134 4.29 18.49 -14.04
CA PRO A 134 3.12 19.04 -13.40
C PRO A 134 1.86 18.53 -14.11
N LYS A 135 1.05 17.74 -13.40
CA LYS A 135 -0.27 17.34 -13.88
C LYS A 135 -1.31 18.25 -13.25
N ASP A 136 -2.16 18.84 -14.09
CA ASP A 136 -3.29 19.68 -13.68
C ASP A 136 -4.46 18.88 -13.05
N SER A 137 -4.17 17.66 -12.62
CA SER A 137 -5.15 16.59 -12.35
C SER A 137 -5.84 16.67 -11.00
N HIS A 138 -5.52 17.66 -10.16
CA HIS A 138 -6.09 17.76 -8.82
C HIS A 138 -7.11 18.90 -8.66
N SER A 139 -7.24 19.79 -9.65
CA SER A 139 -8.33 20.75 -9.62
C SER A 139 -9.63 20.03 -10.00
N LEU A 140 -10.49 19.82 -9.02
CA LEU A 140 -11.89 19.47 -9.24
C LEU A 140 -12.64 20.58 -9.98
N PHE A 141 -12.05 21.76 -10.11
CA PHE A 141 -12.65 22.92 -10.75
C PHE A 141 -12.00 23.19 -12.11
N ASP A 142 -12.82 23.56 -13.09
CA ASP A 142 -12.35 24.09 -14.37
C ASP A 142 -11.73 25.49 -14.19
N GLU A 143 -11.19 26.04 -15.28
CA GLU A 143 -10.59 27.39 -15.27
C GLU A 143 -11.58 28.49 -14.87
N ALA A 144 -12.89 28.24 -14.99
CA ALA A 144 -13.95 29.15 -14.57
C ALA A 144 -14.37 28.94 -13.10
N GLY A 145 -13.77 27.99 -12.39
CA GLY A 145 -14.06 27.67 -10.99
C GLY A 145 -15.29 26.78 -10.79
N ALA A 146 -15.86 26.21 -11.85
CA ALA A 146 -16.98 25.28 -11.75
C ALA A 146 -16.49 23.84 -11.58
N LEU A 147 -17.24 23.02 -10.83
CA LEU A 147 -16.90 21.61 -10.65
C LEU A 147 -16.86 20.91 -12.02
N LYS A 148 -15.70 20.34 -12.38
CA LYS A 148 -15.53 19.47 -13.55
C LYS A 148 -16.51 18.32 -13.40
N ARG A 149 -17.52 18.27 -14.27
CA ARG A 149 -18.50 17.17 -14.27
C ARG A 149 -17.79 15.89 -14.73
N PRO A 150 -18.12 14.73 -14.14
CA PRO A 150 -17.55 13.44 -14.55
C PRO A 150 -17.94 13.08 -15.99
#